data_AF-A0A948B823-F1
#
_entry.id   AF-A0A948B823-F1
#
_cell.length_a   1.000
_cell.length_b   1.000
_cell.length_c   1.000
_cell.angle_alpha   90.00
_cell.angle_beta   90.00
_cell.angle_gamma   90.00
#
_symmetry.space_group_name_H-M   'P 1'
#
loop_
_entity.id
_entity.type
_entity.pdbx_description
1 polymer ?
#
loop_
_entity_poly.entity_id
_entity_poly.type
_entity_poly.pdbx_seq_one_letter_code
_entity_poly.pdbx_strand_id
1 'polypeptide(L)' 'MINFIKRWYEGEQYYPFADHPEVPVFPGIRYRRHWSSRLAHIVVEFYLKEWKWLWPLLVAIVGIIVAIGKAKN' A
#
# COMPACT_ATOMS: atom_id res chain seq x y z
N MET A 1 -0.44 -7.82 16.84
CA MET A 1 -1.10 -6.88 15.89
C MET A 1 -0.22 -6.52 14.69
N ILE A 2 0.99 -5.96 14.89
CA ILE A 2 1.89 -5.56 13.78
C ILE A 2 2.19 -6.70 12.80
N ASN A 3 2.41 -7.93 13.31
CA ASN A 3 2.68 -9.10 12.47
C ASN A 3 1.51 -9.51 11.56
N PHE A 4 0.27 -9.21 11.98
CA PHE A 4 -0.92 -9.49 11.16
C PHE A 4 -1.01 -8.52 9.98
N ILE A 5 -0.78 -7.22 10.25
CA ILE A 5 -0.75 -6.17 9.22
C ILE A 5 0.39 -6.43 8.23
N LYS A 6 1.57 -6.83 8.75
CA LYS A 6 2.74 -7.15 7.91
C LYS A 6 2.46 -8.34 6.99
N ARG A 7 1.89 -9.44 7.52
CA ARG A 7 1.47 -10.60 6.71
C ARG A 7 0.40 -10.25 5.67
N TRP A 8 -0.58 -9.44 6.05
CA TRP A 8 -1.61 -8.97 5.14
C TRP A 8 -1.04 -8.09 4.02
N TYR A 9 -0.11 -7.19 4.36
CA TYR A 9 0.55 -6.29 3.42
C TYR A 9 1.46 -7.06 2.45
N GLU A 10 2.37 -7.89 2.97
CA GLU A 10 3.34 -8.65 2.17
C GLU A 10 2.69 -9.79 1.37
N GLY A 11 1.55 -10.31 1.84
CA GLY A 11 0.85 -11.47 1.29
C GLY A 11 1.29 -12.78 1.94
N GLU A 12 0.47 -13.83 1.81
CA GLU A 12 0.83 -15.14 2.35
C GLU A 12 1.85 -15.83 1.43
N GLN A 13 2.94 -16.31 2.04
CA GLN A 13 3.94 -17.12 1.36
C GLN A 13 3.35 -18.52 1.14
N TYR A 14 3.15 -18.88 -0.12
CA TYR A 14 2.75 -20.23 -0.51
C TYR A 14 3.94 -20.91 -1.17
N TYR A 15 4.28 -22.11 -0.70
CA TYR A 15 5.21 -23.02 -1.37
C TYR A 15 4.40 -23.95 -2.26
N PRO A 16 4.38 -23.72 -3.59
CA PRO A 16 3.51 -24.49 -4.48
C PRO A 16 3.87 -25.98 -4.63
N PHE A 17 4.98 -26.43 -4.06
CA PHE A 17 5.52 -27.79 -4.27
C PHE A 17 5.95 -28.48 -2.96
N ALA A 18 5.33 -28.15 -1.83
CA ALA A 18 5.63 -28.83 -0.56
C ALA A 18 5.41 -30.37 -0.62
N ASP A 19 4.56 -30.84 -1.54
CA ASP A 19 4.14 -32.25 -1.65
C ASP A 19 4.83 -33.04 -2.79
N HIS A 20 5.72 -32.42 -3.58
CA HIS A 20 6.34 -33.07 -4.74
C HIS A 20 7.88 -32.90 -4.75
N PRO A 21 8.65 -33.86 -4.23
CA PRO A 21 10.11 -33.78 -4.12
C PRO A 21 10.87 -33.94 -5.45
N GLU A 22 10.19 -34.26 -6.55
CA GLU A 22 10.81 -34.64 -7.84
C GLU A 22 10.97 -33.48 -8.83
N VAL A 23 10.38 -32.30 -8.54
CA VAL A 23 10.37 -31.17 -9.48
C VAL A 23 11.62 -30.31 -9.27
N PRO A 24 12.47 -30.07 -10.29
CA PRO A 24 13.65 -29.21 -10.14
C PRO A 24 13.22 -27.81 -9.72
N VAL A 25 13.62 -27.47 -8.50
CA VAL A 25 13.18 -26.30 -7.74
C VAL A 25 13.67 -25.02 -8.42
N PHE A 26 12.77 -24.27 -9.07
CA PHE A 26 12.96 -22.82 -9.17
C PHE A 26 12.53 -22.22 -7.83
N PRO A 27 13.43 -21.62 -7.03
CA PRO A 27 13.11 -21.03 -5.72
C PRO A 27 12.35 -19.71 -5.92
N GLY A 28 11.12 -19.79 -6.41
CA GLY A 28 10.20 -18.66 -6.53
C GLY A 28 9.18 -18.73 -5.42
N ILE A 29 9.43 -18.04 -4.30
CA ILE A 29 8.40 -17.81 -3.28
C ILE A 29 7.22 -17.13 -3.98
N ARG A 30 6.07 -17.81 -4.06
CA ARG A 30 4.86 -17.21 -4.63
C ARG A 30 4.06 -16.57 -3.50
N TYR A 31 3.90 -15.27 -3.59
CA TYR A 31 3.09 -14.49 -2.65
C TYR A 31 1.66 -14.41 -3.17
N ARG A 32 0.70 -15.03 -2.49
CA ARG A 32 -0.73 -14.73 -2.73
C ARG A 32 -1.07 -13.45 -1.96
N ARG A 33 -1.01 -12.32 -2.65
CA ARG A 33 -1.46 -11.03 -2.10
C ARG A 33 -2.96 -10.89 -2.27
N HIS A 34 -3.64 -10.40 -1.23
CA HIS A 34 -5.02 -9.96 -1.35
C HIS A 34 -5.10 -8.71 -2.25
N TRP A 35 -6.18 -8.55 -2.99
CA TRP A 35 -6.38 -7.40 -3.88
C TRP A 35 -6.27 -6.06 -3.11
N SER A 36 -6.71 -6.03 -1.85
CA SER A 36 -6.64 -4.88 -0.97
C SER A 36 -5.21 -4.52 -0.55
N SER A 37 -4.31 -5.49 -0.38
CA SER A 37 -2.90 -5.20 -0.09
C SER A 37 -2.14 -4.71 -1.32
N ARG A 38 -2.57 -5.11 -2.53
CA ARG A 38 -2.07 -4.56 -3.79
C ARG A 38 -2.43 -3.08 -3.93
N LEU A 39 -3.69 -2.72 -3.63
CA LEU A 39 -4.10 -1.32 -3.60
C LEU A 39 -3.30 -0.50 -2.58
N ALA A 40 -3.07 -1.05 -1.38
CA ALA A 40 -2.26 -0.38 -0.36
C ALA A 40 -0.83 -0.09 -0.87
N HIS A 41 -0.18 -1.04 -1.55
CA HIS A 41 1.14 -0.81 -2.15
C HIS A 41 1.10 0.30 -3.20
N ILE A 42 0.10 0.30 -4.09
CA ILE A 42 -0.03 1.33 -5.13
C ILE A 42 -0.21 2.72 -4.49
N VAL A 43 -1.06 2.82 -3.46
CA VAL A 43 -1.29 4.08 -2.74
C VAL A 43 -0.03 4.56 -2.05
N VAL A 44 0.70 3.66 -1.38
CA VAL A 44 1.95 4.00 -0.69
C VAL A 44 3.04 4.40 -1.70
N GLU A 45 3.17 3.68 -2.80
CA GLU A 45 4.14 3.99 -3.86
C GLU A 45 3.82 5.34 -4.52
N PHE A 46 2.55 5.57 -4.85
CA PHE A 46 2.08 6.85 -5.37
C PHE A 46 2.35 7.99 -4.39
N TYR A 47 2.04 7.79 -3.10
CA TYR A 47 2.31 8.77 -2.06
C TYR A 47 3.82 9.04 -1.96
N LEU A 48 4.67 8.02 -1.89
CA LEU A 48 6.13 8.19 -1.81
C LEU A 48 6.74 8.83 -3.06
N LYS A 49 6.10 8.70 -4.22
CA LYS A 49 6.55 9.34 -5.46
C LYS A 49 6.12 10.81 -5.53
N GLU A 50 4.87 11.09 -5.20
CA GLU A 50 4.23 12.39 -5.42
C GLU A 50 4.03 13.21 -4.13
N TRP A 51 4.60 12.79 -2.99
CA TRP A 51 4.42 13.47 -1.69
C TRP A 51 4.74 14.96 -1.76
N LYS A 52 5.74 15.35 -2.57
CA LYS A 52 6.15 16.74 -2.77
C LYS A 52 5.03 17.62 -3.32
N TRP A 53 4.10 17.05 -4.08
CA TRP A 53 2.94 17.74 -4.65
C TRP A 53 1.70 17.62 -3.77
N LEU A 54 1.58 16.55 -2.99
CA LEU A 54 0.45 16.35 -2.07
C LEU A 54 0.42 17.40 -0.94
N TRP A 55 1.58 17.75 -0.37
CA TRP A 55 1.65 18.76 0.69
C TRP A 55 1.20 20.16 0.26
N PRO A 56 1.72 20.77 -0.82
CA PRO A 56 1.26 22.09 -1.25
C PRO A 56 -0.22 22.09 -1.66
N LEU A 57 -0.71 21.00 -2.26
CA LEU A 57 -2.13 20.85 -2.59
C LEU A 57 -2.98 20.79 -1.31
N LEU A 58 -2.56 20.05 -0.30
CA LEU A 58 -3.25 19.95 0.99
C LEU A 58 -3.26 21.31 1.71
N VAL A 59 -2.14 22.03 1.72
CA VAL A 59 -2.06 23.39 2.28
C VAL A 59 -3.00 24.36 1.55
N ALA A 60 -3.05 24.31 0.22
CA ALA A 60 -3.95 25.14 -0.57
C ALA A 60 -5.42 24.88 -0.24
N ILE A 61 -5.82 23.61 -0.15
CA ILE A 61 -7.19 23.21 0.24
C ILE A 61 -7.53 23.74 1.63
N VAL A 62 -6.66 23.55 2.61
CA VAL A 62 -6.86 24.06 3.98
C VAL A 62 -6.99 25.58 3.97
N GLY A 63 -6.13 26.28 3.22
CA GLY A 63 -6.21 27.73 3.07
C GLY A 63 -7.56 28.20 2.52
N ILE A 64 -8.09 27.51 1.50
CA ILE A 64 -9.41 27.80 0.93
C ILE A 64 -10.52 27.56 1.97
N ILE A 65 -10.49 26.43 2.68
CA ILE A 65 -11.49 26.10 3.70
C ILE A 65 -11.51 27.17 4.80
N VAL A 66 -10.34 27.61 5.27
CA VAL A 66 -10.22 28.67 6.27
C VAL A 66 -10.73 30.00 5.73
N ALA A 67 -10.40 30.36 4.49
CA ALA A 67 -10.86 31.59 3.86
C ALA A 67 -12.39 31.62 3.72
N ILE A 68 -13.01 30.53 3.27
CA ILE A 68 -14.46 30.40 3.18
C ILE A 68 -15.10 30.46 4.57
N GLY A 69 -14.51 29.78 5.57
CA GLY A 69 -15.00 29.83 6.94
C GLY A 69 -14.96 31.24 7.55
N LYS A 70 -13.88 32.00 7.28
CA LYS A 70 -13.77 33.40 7.69
C LYS A 70 -14.72 34.33 6.95
N ALA A 71 -14.97 34.11 5.67
CA ALA A 71 -15.89 34.94 4.87
C ALA A 71 -17.37 34.79 5.29
N LYS A 72 -17.70 33.73 6.03
CA LYS A 72 -19.06 33.44 6.48
C LYS A 72 -19.38 33.97 7.89
N ASN A 73 -18.37 34.42 8.65
CA ASN A 73 -18.50 35.09 9.96
C ASN A 73 -18.39 36.61 9.79
#